data_AF-A0AAF0UPF9-F1
#
_entry.id   AF-A0AAF0UPF9-F1
#
_cell.length_a   1.000
_cell.length_b   1.000
_cell.length_c   1.000
_cell.angle_alpha   90.00
_cell.angle_beta   90.00
_cell.angle_gamma   90.00
#
_symmetry.space_group_name_H-M   'P 1'
#
loop_
_entity.id
_entity.type
_entity.pdbx_description
1 polymer ?
#
loop_
_entity_poly.entity_id
_entity_poly.type
_entity_poly.pdbx_seq_one_letter_code
_entity_poly.pdbx_strand_id
1 'polypeptide(L)'
;MQKQPPHTADSGIPNLANIKIKCSSPRFPPPTTPSATDTPTAGAQRKIGIAVDLSDESAFAVKWAVHHYLRPGDAVILLHVRPTSVLYGADWGSVDLSIVDTDNIESQKKLEDDFDAFTSAKSADLAQPLVEAQIPYKIHIVKDHDMKERLCLEVERLGLSAVIMGSRGFGATKRGNDGRLGSVSDYCVRHCVCPVVVVRYPDEKDGGDPARKHGVSVASASKEHEEEGEYHDACDDRQGSQPAIGKGSRTDN
;
A
#
# COMPACT_ATOMS: atom_id res chain seq x y z
N MET A 1 -7.29 30.54 -72.89
CA MET A 1 -6.43 30.73 -71.69
C MET A 1 -7.33 30.67 -70.46
N GLN A 2 -7.43 29.50 -69.82
CA GLN A 2 -8.25 29.29 -68.62
C GLN A 2 -7.32 29.04 -67.42
N LYS A 3 -7.60 29.74 -66.32
CA LYS A 3 -6.88 29.77 -65.04
C LYS A 3 -7.05 28.45 -64.25
N GLN A 4 -5.99 28.00 -63.60
CA GLN A 4 -6.07 27.01 -62.50
C GLN A 4 -6.44 27.69 -61.16
N PRO A 5 -7.10 26.97 -60.24
CA PRO A 5 -7.00 27.20 -58.80
C PRO A 5 -6.38 25.98 -58.05
N PRO A 6 -6.02 26.13 -56.76
CA PRO A 6 -4.77 25.58 -56.20
C PRO A 6 -4.91 24.19 -55.54
N HIS A 7 -3.81 23.44 -55.54
CA HIS A 7 -3.65 22.23 -54.75
C HIS A 7 -3.50 22.58 -53.26
N THR A 8 -4.53 22.30 -52.46
CA THR A 8 -4.43 22.26 -50.99
C THR A 8 -3.73 20.96 -50.57
N ALA A 9 -2.66 21.11 -49.79
CA ALA A 9 -1.94 20.02 -49.17
C ALA A 9 -2.84 19.28 -48.18
N ASP A 10 -3.08 18.01 -48.44
CA ASP A 10 -3.79 17.08 -47.56
C ASP A 10 -2.86 16.68 -46.40
N SER A 11 -2.90 17.45 -45.31
CA SER A 11 -2.21 17.11 -44.07
C SER A 11 -2.99 16.00 -43.37
N GLY A 12 -2.64 14.75 -43.68
CA GLY A 12 -3.18 13.52 -43.09
C GLY A 12 -2.84 13.31 -41.60
N ILE A 13 -3.01 14.32 -40.75
CA ILE A 13 -2.93 14.16 -39.30
C ILE A 13 -4.36 13.96 -38.79
N PRO A 14 -4.73 12.76 -38.31
CA PRO A 14 -6.09 12.52 -37.82
C PRO A 14 -6.36 13.39 -36.58
N ASN A 15 -7.54 14.02 -36.57
CA ASN A 15 -8.03 14.79 -35.43
C ASN A 15 -8.17 13.87 -34.20
N LEU A 16 -7.40 14.14 -33.15
CA LEU A 16 -7.39 13.39 -31.89
C LEU A 16 -8.78 13.27 -31.25
N ALA A 17 -9.69 14.21 -31.52
CA ALA A 17 -11.07 14.17 -31.00
C ALA A 17 -11.90 12.98 -31.53
N ASN A 18 -11.49 12.35 -32.64
CA ASN A 18 -12.17 11.19 -33.22
C ASN A 18 -11.56 9.83 -32.82
N ILE A 19 -10.49 9.82 -32.01
CA ILE A 19 -9.89 8.56 -31.56
C ILE A 19 -10.71 8.00 -30.40
N LYS A 20 -11.70 7.18 -30.74
CA LYS A 20 -12.47 6.39 -29.78
C LYS A 20 -11.61 5.21 -29.31
N ILE A 21 -10.79 5.42 -28.28
CA ILE A 21 -10.01 4.35 -27.64
C ILE A 21 -11.00 3.36 -27.00
N LYS A 22 -11.23 2.23 -27.67
CA LYS A 22 -11.87 1.07 -27.04
C LYS A 22 -10.87 0.43 -26.10
N CYS A 23 -10.95 0.77 -24.81
CA CYS A 23 -10.27 0.03 -23.75
C CYS A 23 -10.74 -1.43 -23.82
N SER A 24 -9.86 -2.30 -24.33
CA SER A 24 -10.14 -3.71 -24.51
C SER A 24 -9.71 -4.45 -23.25
N SER A 25 -10.68 -4.82 -22.42
CA SER A 25 -10.61 -6.03 -21.62
C SER A 25 -12.00 -6.65 -21.58
N PRO A 26 -12.23 -7.79 -22.26
CA PRO A 26 -13.56 -8.38 -22.40
C PRO A 26 -14.03 -9.18 -21.18
N ARG A 27 -13.34 -9.09 -20.04
CA ARG A 27 -13.61 -10.03 -18.93
C ARG A 27 -14.75 -9.60 -18.00
N PHE A 28 -15.11 -8.32 -17.96
CA PHE A 28 -16.22 -7.86 -17.13
C PHE A 28 -17.01 -6.76 -17.85
N PRO A 29 -18.28 -6.99 -18.22
CA PRO A 29 -19.16 -5.90 -18.59
C PRO A 29 -19.34 -4.98 -17.38
N PRO A 30 -19.45 -3.65 -17.57
CA PRO A 30 -19.81 -2.75 -16.48
C PRO A 30 -21.17 -3.18 -15.91
N PRO A 31 -21.38 -3.15 -14.58
CA PRO A 31 -22.67 -3.47 -14.00
C PRO A 31 -23.72 -2.48 -14.54
N THR A 32 -24.75 -3.01 -15.19
CA THR A 32 -25.83 -2.27 -15.88
C THR A 32 -26.88 -1.67 -14.95
N THR A 33 -26.63 -1.60 -13.65
CA THR A 33 -27.55 -0.99 -12.68
C THR A 33 -27.01 0.36 -12.24
N PRO A 34 -27.68 1.48 -12.58
CA PRO A 34 -27.37 2.77 -11.97
C PRO A 34 -27.84 2.72 -10.51
N SER A 35 -26.98 2.27 -9.61
CA SER A 35 -27.12 2.60 -8.19
C SER A 35 -26.76 4.07 -8.06
N ALA A 36 -27.77 4.93 -8.22
CA ALA A 36 -27.69 6.37 -7.98
C ALA A 36 -27.53 6.64 -6.48
N THR A 37 -26.40 6.20 -5.95
CA THR A 37 -25.78 6.79 -4.77
C THR A 37 -24.90 7.90 -5.30
N ASP A 38 -25.24 9.16 -4.99
CA ASP A 38 -24.46 10.37 -5.27
C ASP A 38 -23.11 10.32 -4.54
N THR A 39 -22.29 9.36 -4.92
CA THR A 39 -20.92 9.22 -4.47
C THR A 39 -20.05 9.94 -5.47
N PRO A 40 -18.98 10.65 -5.04
CA PRO A 40 -18.05 11.36 -5.93
C PRO A 40 -17.47 10.47 -7.05
N THR A 41 -17.55 9.15 -6.89
CA THR A 41 -17.00 8.15 -7.80
C THR A 41 -18.01 7.56 -8.81
N ALA A 42 -19.30 7.88 -8.73
CA ALA A 42 -20.36 7.20 -9.50
C ALA A 42 -20.30 7.44 -11.03
N GLY A 43 -19.82 8.61 -11.46
CA GLY A 43 -19.69 8.98 -12.88
C GLY A 43 -18.33 8.64 -13.51
N ALA A 44 -17.44 7.96 -12.77
CA ALA A 44 -16.08 7.70 -13.22
C ALA A 44 -16.01 6.63 -14.32
N GLN A 45 -15.11 6.82 -15.29
CA GLN A 45 -14.84 5.81 -16.32
C GLN A 45 -14.09 4.61 -15.74
N ARG A 46 -13.20 4.87 -14.77
CA ARG A 46 -12.45 3.86 -14.02
C ARG A 46 -12.44 4.21 -12.54
N LYS A 47 -12.53 3.18 -11.70
CA LYS A 47 -12.35 3.31 -10.25
C LYS A 47 -10.97 2.75 -9.89
N ILE A 48 -10.07 3.59 -9.41
CA ILE A 48 -8.71 3.21 -9.05
C ILE A 48 -8.62 3.08 -7.52
N GLY A 49 -8.23 1.91 -7.03
CA GLY A 49 -7.93 1.70 -5.63
C GLY A 49 -6.53 2.18 -5.30
N ILE A 50 -6.36 2.87 -4.17
CA ILE A 50 -5.05 3.07 -3.57
C ILE A 50 -5.10 2.50 -2.15
N ALA A 51 -4.36 1.43 -1.91
CA ALA A 51 -4.30 0.80 -0.58
C ALA A 51 -3.35 1.60 0.31
N VAL A 52 -3.84 2.00 1.48
CA VAL A 52 -3.08 2.83 2.44
C VAL A 52 -3.08 2.21 3.82
N ASP A 53 -2.00 2.41 4.56
CA ASP A 53 -1.79 1.88 5.91
C ASP A 53 -1.21 2.92 6.87
N LEU A 54 -1.41 4.20 6.55
CA LEU A 54 -0.99 5.37 7.33
C LEU A 54 0.54 5.53 7.47
N SER A 55 1.31 4.79 6.67
CA SER A 55 2.76 4.91 6.54
C SER A 55 3.18 5.97 5.51
N ASP A 56 4.44 6.40 5.57
CA ASP A 56 5.04 7.30 4.59
C ASP A 56 5.15 6.65 3.20
N GLU A 57 5.35 5.34 3.14
CA GLU A 57 5.34 4.56 1.91
C GLU A 57 3.98 4.64 1.21
N SER A 58 2.90 4.51 1.98
CA SER A 58 1.54 4.64 1.43
C SER A 58 1.23 6.08 1.03
N ALA A 59 1.69 7.08 1.79
CA ALA A 59 1.56 8.48 1.43
C ALA A 59 2.28 8.82 0.12
N PHE A 60 3.48 8.27 -0.06
CA PHE A 60 4.23 8.39 -1.30
C PHE A 60 3.52 7.70 -2.46
N ALA A 61 2.92 6.52 -2.24
CA ALA A 61 2.15 5.83 -3.27
C ALA A 61 0.96 6.67 -3.78
N VAL A 62 0.27 7.39 -2.88
CA VAL A 62 -0.80 8.33 -3.29
C VAL A 62 -0.24 9.45 -4.16
N LYS A 63 0.84 10.13 -3.72
CA LYS A 63 1.49 11.18 -4.51
C LYS A 63 1.97 10.67 -5.87
N TRP A 64 2.63 9.51 -5.88
CA TRP A 64 3.11 8.87 -7.10
C TRP A 64 1.97 8.58 -8.08
N ALA A 65 0.84 8.06 -7.59
CA ALA A 65 -0.33 7.76 -8.40
C ALA A 65 -0.89 9.01 -9.10
N VAL A 66 -1.00 10.12 -8.37
CA VAL A 66 -1.45 11.42 -8.91
C VAL A 66 -0.57 11.87 -10.08
N HIS A 67 0.75 11.75 -9.94
CA HIS A 67 1.67 12.24 -10.96
C HIS A 67 1.87 11.31 -12.17
N HIS A 68 1.72 9.99 -11.99
CA HIS A 68 2.19 9.02 -12.99
C HIS A 68 1.11 8.07 -13.53
N TYR A 69 0.03 7.84 -12.77
CA TYR A 69 -0.93 6.79 -13.11
C TYR A 69 -2.32 7.33 -13.43
N LEU A 70 -2.82 8.23 -12.59
CA LEU A 70 -4.17 8.76 -12.67
C LEU A 70 -4.34 9.66 -13.90
N ARG A 71 -5.55 9.62 -14.47
CA ARG A 71 -5.91 10.31 -15.72
C ARG A 71 -7.29 10.95 -15.60
N PRO A 72 -7.64 11.92 -16.46
CA PRO A 72 -8.99 12.46 -16.52
C PRO A 72 -10.04 11.34 -16.69
N GLY A 73 -11.09 11.39 -15.89
CA GLY A 73 -12.15 10.36 -15.87
C GLY A 73 -11.94 9.24 -14.86
N ASP A 74 -10.78 9.19 -14.18
CA ASP A 74 -10.58 8.31 -13.03
C ASP A 74 -11.22 8.90 -11.77
N ALA A 75 -11.71 8.02 -10.90
CA ALA A 75 -11.99 8.35 -9.52
C ALA A 75 -11.28 7.38 -8.59
N VAL A 76 -10.83 7.90 -7.45
CA VAL A 76 -9.98 7.16 -6.51
C VAL A 76 -10.78 6.64 -5.33
N ILE A 77 -10.45 5.43 -4.90
CA ILE A 77 -10.90 4.88 -3.62
C ILE A 77 -9.66 4.65 -2.76
N LEU A 78 -9.47 5.51 -1.76
CA LEU A 78 -8.46 5.29 -0.73
C LEU A 78 -8.95 4.18 0.19
N LEU A 79 -8.29 3.04 0.14
CA LEU A 79 -8.71 1.81 0.80
C LEU A 79 -7.80 1.52 1.98
N HIS A 80 -8.34 1.59 3.19
CA HIS A 80 -7.62 1.25 4.40
C HIS A 80 -8.31 0.08 5.11
N VAL A 81 -7.53 -0.94 5.46
CA VAL A 81 -8.01 -2.01 6.35
C VAL A 81 -7.44 -1.75 7.74
N ARG A 82 -8.33 -1.47 8.69
CA ARG A 82 -7.99 -1.32 10.10
C ARG A 82 -8.00 -2.70 10.77
N PRO A 83 -6.88 -3.16 11.34
CA PRO A 83 -6.87 -4.38 12.15
C PRO A 83 -7.92 -4.29 13.26
N THR A 84 -8.66 -5.38 13.49
CA THR A 84 -9.59 -5.50 14.61
C THR A 84 -9.43 -6.85 15.29
N SER A 85 -9.44 -6.86 16.63
CA SER A 85 -9.51 -8.08 17.44
C SER A 85 -10.95 -8.55 17.66
N VAL A 86 -11.94 -7.70 17.33
CA VAL A 86 -13.36 -8.01 17.48
C VAL A 86 -13.84 -8.80 16.26
N LEU A 87 -14.16 -10.07 16.47
CA LEU A 87 -14.80 -10.93 15.47
C LEU A 87 -16.29 -10.58 15.38
N TYR A 88 -16.70 -9.88 14.34
CA TYR A 88 -18.12 -9.64 14.04
C TYR A 88 -18.69 -10.83 13.26
N GLY A 89 -19.15 -11.86 13.97
CA GLY A 89 -19.78 -13.04 13.38
C GLY A 89 -20.19 -14.02 14.47
N ALA A 90 -21.35 -14.65 14.30
CA ALA A 90 -22.09 -15.39 15.31
C ALA A 90 -21.23 -16.35 16.18
N ASP A 91 -21.60 -16.41 17.46
CA ASP A 91 -21.55 -17.59 18.35
C ASP A 91 -20.28 -18.43 18.54
N TRP A 92 -19.08 -17.96 18.18
CA TRP A 92 -17.82 -18.64 18.58
C TRP A 92 -17.40 -18.36 20.04
N GLY A 93 -18.23 -18.83 20.98
CA GLY A 93 -17.82 -19.25 22.31
C GLY A 93 -17.01 -18.24 23.13
N SER A 94 -17.71 -17.49 23.98
CA SER A 94 -17.25 -16.97 25.27
C SER A 94 -15.72 -16.99 25.47
N VAL A 95 -15.02 -15.94 25.04
CA VAL A 95 -13.95 -15.46 25.91
C VAL A 95 -14.67 -14.96 27.14
N ASP A 96 -14.37 -15.56 28.29
CA ASP A 96 -15.02 -15.23 29.53
C ASP A 96 -14.78 -13.75 29.86
N LEU A 97 -15.78 -12.93 29.58
CA LEU A 97 -15.86 -11.53 29.94
C LEU A 97 -16.21 -11.36 31.43
N SER A 98 -16.12 -12.41 32.25
CA SER A 98 -16.19 -12.27 33.72
C SER A 98 -15.05 -11.45 34.32
N ILE A 99 -14.08 -10.98 33.51
CA ILE A 99 -13.04 -10.01 33.88
C ILE A 99 -13.10 -8.75 32.98
N VAL A 100 -14.30 -8.30 32.58
CA VAL A 100 -14.46 -6.89 32.23
C VAL A 100 -15.36 -6.23 33.25
N ASP A 101 -14.71 -5.52 34.17
CA ASP A 101 -15.35 -4.42 34.89
C ASP A 101 -16.18 -3.61 33.89
N THR A 102 -17.39 -3.22 34.29
CA THR A 102 -18.27 -2.39 33.46
C THR A 102 -17.58 -1.07 33.06
N ASP A 103 -16.61 -0.62 33.86
CA ASP A 103 -15.71 0.52 33.62
C ASP A 103 -14.72 0.27 32.44
N ASN A 104 -14.42 -1.00 32.14
CA ASN A 104 -13.55 -1.40 31.03
C ASN A 104 -14.25 -1.33 29.67
N ILE A 105 -15.59 -1.44 29.63
CA ILE A 105 -16.36 -1.37 28.37
C ILE A 105 -16.40 0.06 27.84
N GLU A 106 -16.66 1.05 28.72
CA GLU A 106 -16.69 2.46 28.31
C GLU A 106 -15.31 2.97 27.92
N SER A 107 -14.26 2.57 28.67
CA SER A 107 -12.88 2.90 28.31
C SER A 107 -12.41 2.20 27.03
N GLN A 108 -12.77 0.94 26.80
CA GLN A 108 -12.49 0.25 25.54
C GLN A 108 -13.21 0.91 24.36
N LYS A 109 -14.49 1.26 24.53
CA LYS A 109 -15.25 1.99 23.49
C LYS A 109 -14.61 3.34 23.18
N LYS A 110 -14.21 4.09 24.20
CA LYS A 110 -13.53 5.38 24.02
C LYS A 110 -12.20 5.21 23.26
N LEU A 111 -11.40 4.20 23.59
CA LEU A 111 -10.19 3.90 22.84
C LEU A 111 -10.50 3.56 21.39
N GLU A 112 -11.53 2.75 21.12
CA GLU A 112 -11.94 2.42 19.76
C GLU A 112 -12.38 3.66 18.97
N ASP A 113 -13.14 4.56 19.59
CA ASP A 113 -13.58 5.83 19.02
C ASP A 113 -12.38 6.75 18.72
N ASP A 114 -11.41 6.85 19.65
CA ASP A 114 -10.17 7.63 19.47
C ASP A 114 -9.33 7.08 18.31
N PHE A 115 -9.24 5.75 18.17
CA PHE A 115 -8.56 5.09 17.05
C PHE A 115 -9.28 5.33 15.72
N ASP A 116 -10.61 5.31 15.69
CA ASP A 116 -11.39 5.62 14.50
C ASP A 116 -11.23 7.10 14.10
N ALA A 117 -11.24 8.02 15.06
CA ALA A 117 -10.99 9.43 14.84
C ALA A 117 -9.58 9.67 14.28
N PHE A 118 -8.57 9.04 14.86
CA PHE A 118 -7.20 9.10 14.37
C PHE A 118 -7.05 8.57 12.94
N THR A 119 -7.64 7.40 12.67
CA THR A 119 -7.62 6.77 11.34
C THR A 119 -8.29 7.68 10.31
N SER A 120 -9.46 8.23 10.64
CA SER A 120 -10.20 9.16 9.79
C SER A 120 -9.36 10.40 9.48
N ALA A 121 -8.80 11.05 10.50
CA ALA A 121 -7.96 12.24 10.31
C ALA A 121 -6.74 11.95 9.42
N LYS A 122 -5.97 10.91 9.72
CA LYS A 122 -4.79 10.54 8.92
C LYS A 122 -5.15 10.15 7.49
N SER A 123 -6.27 9.46 7.28
CA SER A 123 -6.74 9.12 5.94
C SER A 123 -7.15 10.35 5.12
N ALA A 124 -7.67 11.40 5.77
CA ALA A 124 -7.95 12.68 5.14
C ALA A 124 -6.65 13.40 4.75
N ASP A 125 -5.63 13.38 5.61
CA ASP A 125 -4.31 13.94 5.29
C ASP A 125 -3.70 13.25 4.05
N LEU A 126 -3.78 11.92 3.98
CA LEU A 126 -3.30 11.15 2.83
C LEU A 126 -4.04 11.50 1.53
N ALA A 127 -5.26 12.04 1.62
CA ALA A 127 -6.04 12.44 0.46
C ALA A 127 -5.67 13.83 -0.06
N GLN A 128 -4.86 14.62 0.66
CA GLN A 128 -4.48 15.98 0.26
C GLN A 128 -3.93 16.06 -1.19
N PRO A 129 -3.06 15.16 -1.68
CA PRO A 129 -2.59 15.21 -3.07
C PRO A 129 -3.73 15.03 -4.11
N LEU A 130 -4.79 14.30 -3.75
CA LEU A 130 -5.97 14.13 -4.60
C LEU A 130 -6.84 15.39 -4.62
N VAL A 131 -6.98 16.06 -3.47
CA VAL A 131 -7.69 17.34 -3.34
C VAL A 131 -6.99 18.41 -4.17
N GLU A 132 -5.68 18.54 -4.04
CA GLU A 132 -4.85 19.50 -4.77
C GLU A 132 -4.93 19.28 -6.29
N ALA A 133 -4.95 18.02 -6.72
CA ALA A 133 -5.10 17.65 -8.13
C ALA A 133 -6.56 17.66 -8.62
N GLN A 134 -7.53 18.01 -7.77
CA GLN A 134 -8.97 18.00 -8.07
C GLN A 134 -9.49 16.65 -8.60
N ILE A 135 -8.93 15.55 -8.10
CA ILE A 135 -9.33 14.19 -8.49
C ILE A 135 -10.47 13.73 -7.57
N PRO A 136 -11.62 13.28 -8.12
CA PRO A 136 -12.71 12.75 -7.30
C PRO A 136 -12.24 11.54 -6.51
N TYR A 137 -12.47 11.53 -5.20
CA TYR A 137 -12.12 10.40 -4.36
C TYR A 137 -13.15 10.12 -3.28
N LYS A 138 -13.07 8.92 -2.71
CA LYS A 138 -13.70 8.57 -1.43
C LYS A 138 -12.73 7.76 -0.58
N ILE A 139 -12.85 7.90 0.73
CA ILE A 139 -12.12 7.10 1.70
C ILE A 139 -13.02 5.91 2.09
N HIS A 140 -12.49 4.69 1.99
CA HIS A 140 -13.16 3.45 2.35
C HIS A 140 -12.34 2.73 3.41
N ILE A 141 -12.77 2.85 4.66
CA ILE A 141 -12.14 2.19 5.82
C ILE A 141 -12.98 0.96 6.17
N VAL A 142 -12.32 -0.20 6.25
CA VAL A 142 -12.94 -1.46 6.68
C VAL A 142 -12.18 -2.03 7.87
N LYS A 143 -12.88 -2.73 8.75
CA LYS A 143 -12.29 -3.38 9.92
C LYS A 143 -12.22 -4.88 9.65
N ASP A 144 -11.03 -5.47 9.77
CA ASP A 144 -10.84 -6.91 9.59
C ASP A 144 -9.59 -7.43 10.30
N HIS A 145 -9.54 -8.71 10.55
CA HIS A 145 -8.41 -9.41 11.16
C HIS A 145 -7.37 -9.81 10.10
N ASP A 146 -7.81 -10.24 8.91
CA ASP A 146 -6.93 -10.55 7.79
C ASP A 146 -6.92 -9.38 6.79
N MET A 147 -5.92 -8.52 6.92
CA MET A 147 -5.79 -7.31 6.10
C MET A 147 -5.62 -7.62 4.60
N LYS A 148 -4.82 -8.64 4.26
CA LYS A 148 -4.46 -8.96 2.87
C LYS A 148 -5.63 -9.61 2.14
N GLU A 149 -6.37 -10.48 2.81
CA GLU A 149 -7.58 -11.09 2.27
C GLU A 149 -8.68 -10.05 2.15
N ARG A 150 -8.92 -9.27 3.21
CA ARG A 150 -9.93 -8.21 3.17
C ARG A 150 -9.67 -7.20 2.07
N LEU A 151 -8.41 -6.82 1.86
CA LEU A 151 -8.05 -5.88 0.80
C LEU A 151 -8.46 -6.44 -0.57
N CYS A 152 -8.14 -7.70 -0.87
CA CYS A 152 -8.52 -8.34 -2.14
C CYS A 152 -10.05 -8.43 -2.32
N LEU A 153 -10.77 -8.78 -1.26
CA LEU A 153 -12.23 -8.85 -1.27
C LEU A 153 -12.88 -7.48 -1.54
N GLU A 154 -12.39 -6.42 -0.89
CA GLU A 154 -12.91 -5.07 -1.14
C GLU A 154 -12.59 -4.59 -2.56
N VAL A 155 -11.44 -4.96 -3.11
CA VAL A 155 -11.05 -4.64 -4.50
C VAL A 155 -12.05 -5.23 -5.50
N GLU A 156 -12.45 -6.48 -5.30
CA GLU A 156 -13.48 -7.13 -6.11
C GLU A 156 -14.86 -6.51 -5.87
N ARG A 157 -15.27 -6.38 -4.60
CA ARG A 157 -16.58 -5.85 -4.19
C ARG A 157 -16.82 -4.43 -4.72
N LEU A 158 -15.79 -3.60 -4.73
CA LEU A 158 -15.85 -2.22 -5.22
C LEU A 158 -15.68 -2.13 -6.75
N GLY A 159 -15.35 -3.23 -7.43
CA GLY A 159 -15.15 -3.28 -8.87
C GLY A 159 -14.03 -2.34 -9.33
N LEU A 160 -12.87 -2.41 -8.68
CA LEU A 160 -11.73 -1.54 -8.99
C LEU A 160 -11.04 -1.99 -10.28
N SER A 161 -10.72 -1.04 -11.15
CA SER A 161 -10.04 -1.29 -12.42
C SER A 161 -8.55 -1.57 -12.26
N ALA A 162 -7.94 -1.06 -11.18
CA ALA A 162 -6.57 -1.35 -10.75
C ALA A 162 -6.40 -0.98 -9.27
N VAL A 163 -5.37 -1.52 -8.63
CA VAL A 163 -4.96 -1.18 -7.27
C VAL A 163 -3.52 -0.69 -7.27
N ILE A 164 -3.27 0.41 -6.58
CA ILE A 164 -1.93 0.97 -6.34
C ILE A 164 -1.63 0.81 -4.86
N MET A 165 -0.42 0.40 -4.51
CA MET A 165 -0.02 0.27 -3.11
C MET A 165 1.48 0.43 -2.93
N GLY A 166 1.91 0.70 -1.71
CA GLY A 166 3.32 0.64 -1.33
C GLY A 166 3.88 -0.77 -1.44
N SER A 167 5.17 -0.88 -1.73
CA SER A 167 5.90 -2.16 -1.74
C SER A 167 6.05 -2.79 -0.36
N ARG A 168 5.97 -1.95 0.66
CA ARG A 168 6.07 -2.26 2.08
C ARG A 168 5.03 -1.42 2.81
N GLY A 169 4.74 -1.83 4.04
CA GLY A 169 3.77 -1.17 4.89
C GLY A 169 4.31 -0.87 6.28
N PHE A 170 3.42 -0.43 7.17
CA PHE A 170 3.73 -0.10 8.55
C PHE A 170 4.47 -1.26 9.25
N GLY A 171 5.61 -0.94 9.87
CA GLY A 171 6.47 -1.89 10.57
C GLY A 171 7.46 -2.68 9.69
N ALA A 172 7.39 -2.56 8.35
CA ALA A 172 8.32 -3.25 7.44
C ALA A 172 9.66 -2.52 7.27
N THR A 173 9.77 -1.24 7.66
CA THR A 173 11.00 -0.42 7.56
C THR A 173 12.15 -0.91 8.45
N LYS A 174 11.85 -1.65 9.52
CA LYS A 174 12.86 -2.20 10.44
C LYS A 174 13.63 -3.40 9.88
N ARG A 175 13.15 -4.02 8.80
CA ARG A 175 13.83 -5.14 8.12
C ARG A 175 14.31 -4.62 6.77
N GLY A 176 15.63 -4.62 6.58
CA GLY A 176 16.33 -3.99 5.46
C GLY A 176 15.69 -4.17 4.08
N ASN A 177 16.03 -3.25 3.17
CA ASN A 177 15.52 -3.23 1.81
C ASN A 177 16.13 -4.34 0.93
N ASP A 178 15.86 -5.61 1.24
CA ASP A 178 16.31 -6.76 0.45
C ASP A 178 15.56 -6.87 -0.90
N GLY A 179 14.93 -5.79 -1.37
CA GLY A 179 14.10 -5.75 -2.57
C GLY A 179 12.79 -6.54 -2.50
N ARG A 180 12.52 -7.24 -1.39
CA ARG A 180 11.34 -8.08 -1.16
C ARG A 180 10.08 -7.24 -0.91
N LEU A 181 8.95 -7.72 -1.41
CA LEU A 181 7.64 -7.15 -1.12
C LEU A 181 7.20 -7.45 0.32
N GLY A 182 6.44 -6.54 0.92
CA GLY A 182 5.72 -6.78 2.17
C GLY A 182 4.62 -7.83 1.99
N SER A 183 4.19 -8.44 3.10
CA SER A 183 3.22 -9.55 3.08
C SER A 183 1.90 -9.21 2.40
N VAL A 184 1.35 -8.02 2.65
CA VAL A 184 0.10 -7.55 2.05
C VAL A 184 0.29 -7.30 0.56
N SER A 185 1.34 -6.58 0.16
CA SER A 185 1.62 -6.28 -1.25
C SER A 185 1.91 -7.54 -2.07
N ASP A 186 2.71 -8.47 -1.53
CA ASP A 186 3.00 -9.76 -2.14
C ASP A 186 1.73 -10.62 -2.30
N TYR A 187 0.83 -10.58 -1.33
CA TYR A 187 -0.45 -11.27 -1.42
C TYR A 187 -1.35 -10.66 -2.50
N CYS A 188 -1.51 -9.33 -2.52
CA CYS A 188 -2.35 -8.64 -3.50
C CYS A 188 -1.88 -8.88 -4.94
N VAL A 189 -0.57 -8.84 -5.21
CA VAL A 189 -0.03 -9.14 -6.54
C VAL A 189 -0.43 -10.52 -7.04
N ARG A 190 -0.59 -11.50 -6.14
CA ARG A 190 -0.95 -12.88 -6.47
C ARG A 190 -2.45 -13.14 -6.52
N HIS A 191 -3.26 -12.39 -5.79
CA HIS A 191 -4.67 -12.73 -5.55
C HIS A 191 -5.69 -11.65 -5.95
N CYS A 192 -5.28 -10.41 -6.21
CA CYS A 192 -6.22 -9.39 -6.68
C CYS A 192 -6.80 -9.76 -8.05
N VAL A 193 -8.09 -9.51 -8.22
CA VAL A 193 -8.82 -9.74 -9.49
C VAL A 193 -8.47 -8.73 -10.59
N CYS A 194 -7.74 -7.66 -10.26
CA CYS A 194 -7.36 -6.58 -11.16
C CYS A 194 -5.85 -6.28 -11.10
N PRO A 195 -5.30 -5.54 -12.07
CA PRO A 195 -3.89 -5.17 -12.08
C PRO A 195 -3.44 -4.47 -10.80
N VAL A 196 -2.30 -4.89 -10.26
CA VAL A 196 -1.67 -4.31 -9.06
C VAL A 196 -0.41 -3.55 -9.46
N VAL A 197 -0.34 -2.29 -9.07
CA VAL A 197 0.83 -1.42 -9.23
C VAL A 197 1.50 -1.26 -7.87
N VAL A 198 2.74 -1.74 -7.77
CA VAL A 198 3.51 -1.66 -6.54
C VAL A 198 4.52 -0.52 -6.62
N VAL A 199 4.35 0.48 -5.76
CA VAL A 199 5.20 1.66 -5.70
C VAL A 199 6.34 1.44 -4.70
N ARG A 200 7.57 1.63 -5.16
CA ARG A 200 8.76 1.58 -4.31
C ARG A 200 8.97 2.94 -3.66
N TYR A 201 9.13 2.94 -2.34
CA TYR A 201 9.53 4.14 -1.62
C TYR A 201 11.04 4.35 -1.83
N PRO A 202 11.49 5.58 -2.16
CA PRO A 202 12.90 5.85 -2.35
C PRO A 202 13.67 5.64 -1.03
N ASP A 203 14.82 4.96 -1.09
CA ASP A 203 15.71 4.85 0.05
C ASP A 203 16.59 6.12 0.15
N GLU A 204 16.84 6.62 1.36
CA GLU A 204 17.78 7.72 1.59
C GLU A 204 19.22 7.40 1.15
N LYS A 205 19.56 6.11 0.97
CA LYS A 205 20.86 5.66 0.44
C LYS A 205 20.98 5.76 -1.08
N ASP A 206 19.87 5.91 -1.80
CA ASP A 206 19.85 5.95 -3.27
C ASP A 206 19.73 7.39 -3.78
N GLY A 207 20.58 8.27 -3.24
CA GLY A 207 20.77 9.67 -3.68
C GLY A 207 21.35 9.82 -5.08
N GLY A 208 21.00 8.92 -6.00
CA GLY A 208 21.17 9.06 -7.44
C GLY A 208 19.98 9.81 -8.04
N ASP A 209 19.92 11.12 -7.82
CA ASP A 209 18.90 11.99 -8.38
C ASP A 209 18.90 11.94 -9.94
N PRO A 210 17.80 11.56 -10.62
CA PRO A 210 17.70 11.64 -12.08
C PRO A 210 17.69 13.10 -12.60
N ALA A 211 17.63 14.11 -11.72
CA ALA A 211 17.67 15.53 -12.10
C ALA A 211 19.07 16.08 -12.40
N ARG A 212 20.16 15.32 -12.18
CA ARG A 212 21.55 15.80 -12.41
C ARG A 212 21.98 15.94 -13.88
N LYS A 213 21.07 15.88 -14.87
CA LYS A 213 21.43 16.18 -16.27
C LYS A 213 21.59 17.67 -16.59
N HIS A 214 21.27 18.61 -15.69
CA HIS A 214 21.48 20.03 -15.98
C HIS A 214 22.02 20.82 -14.77
N GLY A 215 23.32 21.10 -14.80
CA GLY A 215 23.84 22.44 -14.47
C GLY A 215 24.19 22.77 -13.02
N VAL A 216 25.51 22.85 -12.80
CA VAL A 216 26.26 23.77 -11.91
C VAL A 216 26.39 23.38 -10.43
N SER A 217 27.63 23.05 -10.07
CA SER A 217 28.15 22.91 -8.71
C SER A 217 28.31 24.26 -8.01
N VAL A 218 28.00 24.31 -6.72
CA VAL A 218 28.77 25.14 -5.77
C VAL A 218 28.98 24.32 -4.51
N ALA A 219 30.24 24.09 -4.18
CA ALA A 219 30.68 23.38 -2.98
C ALA A 219 30.73 24.31 -1.78
N SER A 220 30.43 23.78 -0.59
CA SER A 220 30.92 24.27 0.70
C SER A 220 31.13 23.07 1.64
N ALA A 221 32.40 22.69 1.83
CA ALA A 221 32.90 21.81 2.88
C ALA A 221 32.79 22.51 4.26
N SER A 222 32.90 21.94 5.46
CA SER A 222 33.23 20.62 6.05
C SER A 222 32.94 20.79 7.57
N LYS A 223 32.67 19.74 8.35
CA LYS A 223 33.66 19.13 9.27
C LYS A 223 33.10 17.87 9.93
N GLU A 224 34.01 16.93 10.07
CA GLU A 224 33.95 15.60 10.68
C GLU A 224 33.71 15.64 12.19
N HIS A 225 33.21 14.53 12.74
CA HIS A 225 33.84 13.86 13.88
C HIS A 225 33.44 12.38 13.87
N GLU A 226 34.43 11.53 13.63
CA GLU A 226 34.40 10.07 13.80
C GLU A 226 34.55 9.74 15.29
N GLU A 227 33.85 8.71 15.75
CA GLU A 227 34.27 7.92 16.92
C GLU A 227 34.00 6.44 16.63
N GLU A 228 35.11 5.70 16.43
CA GLU A 228 35.14 4.25 16.34
C GLU A 228 34.87 3.63 17.71
N GLY A 229 33.92 2.69 17.77
CA GLY A 229 33.73 1.78 18.89
C GLY A 229 34.16 0.38 18.49
N GLU A 230 35.39 0.03 18.85
CA GLU A 230 36.07 -1.25 18.63
C GLU A 230 35.68 -2.32 19.68
N TYR A 231 35.73 -3.61 19.29
CA TYR A 231 35.78 -4.86 20.09
C TYR A 231 34.49 -5.41 20.75
N HIS A 232 34.21 -6.73 20.84
CA HIS A 232 35.01 -7.96 20.71
C HIS A 232 34.16 -9.14 20.17
N ASP A 233 34.76 -9.96 19.30
CA ASP A 233 34.35 -11.33 18.98
C ASP A 233 34.72 -12.26 20.16
N ALA A 234 33.79 -13.09 20.63
CA ALA A 234 34.09 -14.15 21.60
C ALA A 234 34.05 -15.51 20.88
N CYS A 235 35.23 -16.03 20.55
CA CYS A 235 35.42 -17.42 20.19
C CYS A 235 35.58 -18.30 21.44
N ASP A 236 35.00 -19.49 21.31
CA ASP A 236 35.06 -20.71 22.10
C ASP A 236 36.43 -21.00 22.72
N ASP A 237 36.45 -21.35 24.01
CA ASP A 237 37.54 -22.17 24.55
C ASP A 237 37.03 -23.22 25.55
N ARG A 238 37.45 -24.44 25.25
CA ARG A 238 37.09 -25.70 25.87
C ARG A 238 37.89 -25.88 27.17
N GLN A 239 37.25 -26.44 28.19
CA GLN A 239 37.99 -27.22 29.18
C GLN A 239 37.27 -28.51 29.52
N GLY A 240 37.87 -29.62 29.10
CA GLY A 240 37.45 -30.96 29.44
C GLY A 240 37.86 -31.36 30.85
N SER A 241 37.08 -32.26 31.43
CA SER A 241 37.53 -33.20 32.46
C SER A 241 36.83 -34.54 32.25
N GLN A 242 37.61 -35.61 32.40
CA GLN A 242 37.41 -36.97 31.90
C GLN A 242 36.44 -37.83 32.73
N PRO A 243 35.99 -38.99 32.19
CA PRO A 243 35.01 -39.87 32.82
C PRO A 243 35.66 -40.92 33.75
N ALA A 244 34.94 -41.29 34.82
CA ALA A 244 35.29 -42.43 35.68
C ALA A 244 34.63 -43.72 35.16
N ILE A 245 35.45 -44.74 34.93
CA ILE A 245 35.09 -46.12 34.60
C ILE A 245 34.97 -46.92 35.90
N GLY A 246 33.96 -47.78 36.04
CA GLY A 246 33.88 -48.69 37.20
C GLY A 246 32.74 -49.71 37.22
N LYS A 247 32.82 -50.71 36.34
CA LYS A 247 32.42 -52.14 36.47
C LYS A 247 30.99 -52.52 36.92
N GLY A 248 30.37 -53.38 36.12
CA GLY A 248 29.05 -53.96 36.39
C GLY A 248 29.08 -55.27 37.17
N SER A 249 27.88 -55.79 37.42
CA SER A 249 27.61 -57.20 37.62
C SER A 249 26.15 -57.50 37.28
N ARG A 250 25.99 -58.38 36.31
CA ARG A 250 24.79 -59.10 35.88
C ARG A 250 24.47 -60.19 36.92
N THR A 251 23.21 -60.35 37.30
CA THR A 251 22.65 -61.65 37.70
C THR A 251 21.17 -61.68 37.30
N ASP A 252 20.85 -62.54 36.34
CA ASP A 252 19.54 -63.18 36.19
C ASP A 252 19.54 -64.46 37.04
N ASN A 253 18.32 -64.87 37.43
CA ASN A 253 17.88 -65.95 38.33
C ASN A 253 17.83 -65.65 39.83
#